data_AF-A0A023B8Z8-F1
#
_entry.id   AF-A0A023B8Z8-F1
#
_cell.length_a   1.000
_cell.length_b   1.000
_cell.length_c   1.000
_cell.angle_alpha   90.00
_cell.angle_beta   90.00
_cell.angle_gamma   90.00
#
_symmetry.space_group_name_H-M   'P 1'
#
loop_
_entity.id
_entity.type
_entity.pdbx_description
1 polymer ?
#
loop_
_entity_poly.entity_id
_entity_poly.type
_entity_poly.pdbx_seq_one_letter_code
_entity_poly.pdbx_strand_id
1 'polypeptide(L)'
;MATKQPIEISMSPSADGKVSVRGVKDHVTERPTRDLDIDELLKFMKERMDSIQGVVADELHVEIRAPNCVHMAVVDLPGVQLSNERTKEITKRIVRD
;
A
#
# COMPACT_ATOMS: atom_id res chain seq x y z
N MET A 1 2.09 -3.00 -13.00
CA MET A 1 2.05 -3.89 -11.83
C MET A 1 0.68 -3.73 -11.21
N ALA A 2 -0.09 -4.79 -11.00
CA ALA A 2 -1.39 -4.70 -10.35
C ALA A 2 -1.22 -4.88 -8.85
N THR A 3 -1.88 -4.03 -8.06
CA THR A 3 -1.90 -4.15 -6.59
C THR A 3 -2.64 -5.44 -6.22
N LYS A 4 -2.00 -6.27 -5.40
CA LYS A 4 -2.52 -7.59 -4.96
C LYS A 4 -2.69 -7.69 -3.45
N GLN A 5 -2.24 -6.70 -2.71
CA GLN A 5 -2.37 -6.58 -1.27
C GLN A 5 -2.74 -5.11 -0.98
N PRO A 6 -3.71 -4.82 -0.10
CA PRO A 6 -3.96 -3.47 0.35
C PRO A 6 -2.68 -2.83 0.91
N ILE A 7 -2.43 -1.58 0.55
CA ILE A 7 -1.27 -0.82 1.04
C ILE A 7 -1.79 0.47 1.66
N GLU A 8 -1.60 0.67 2.96
CA GLU A 8 -1.78 1.97 3.61
C GLU A 8 -0.44 2.69 3.67
N ILE A 9 -0.40 3.89 3.09
CA ILE A 9 0.75 4.79 3.15
C ILE A 9 0.35 5.98 4.01
N SER A 10 0.86 6.02 5.23
CA SER A 10 0.71 7.17 6.12
C SER A 10 1.91 8.11 5.95
N MET A 11 1.63 9.39 5.75
CA MET A 11 2.65 10.43 5.57
C MET A 11 2.58 11.46 6.69
N SER A 12 3.75 11.89 7.18
CA SER A 12 3.85 12.96 8.18
C SER A 12 5.06 13.88 7.94
N PRO A 13 4.97 15.17 8.28
CA PRO A 13 6.09 16.09 8.13
C PRO A 13 7.31 15.64 8.95
N SER A 14 8.50 15.71 8.36
CA SER A 14 9.76 15.51 9.08
C SER A 14 10.40 16.83 9.49
N ALA A 15 10.83 16.93 10.75
CA ALA A 15 11.52 18.11 11.29
C ALA A 15 13.00 18.17 10.90
N ASP A 16 13.61 17.06 10.51
CA ASP A 16 15.05 16.94 10.22
C ASP A 16 15.40 17.17 8.75
N GLY A 17 14.43 17.53 7.91
CA GLY A 17 14.63 17.77 6.49
C GLY A 17 14.86 16.52 5.65
N LYS A 18 14.75 15.31 6.22
CA LYS A 18 15.03 14.05 5.53
C LYS A 18 13.76 13.27 5.22
N VAL A 19 13.84 12.47 4.17
CA VAL A 19 12.85 11.43 3.90
C VAL A 19 13.26 10.18 4.66
N SER A 20 12.34 9.61 5.44
CA SER A 20 12.51 8.32 6.10
C SER A 20 11.27 7.48 5.86
N VAL A 21 11.45 6.25 5.37
CA VAL A 21 10.38 5.25 5.36
C VAL A 21 10.56 4.40 6.61
N ARG A 22 9.58 4.44 7.52
CA ARG A 22 9.48 3.55 8.67
C ARG A 22 8.31 2.59 8.45
N GLY A 23 8.32 1.48 9.17
CA GLY A 23 7.06 0.83 9.47
C GLY A 23 6.49 -0.02 8.35
N VAL A 24 7.31 -0.66 7.51
CA VAL A 24 6.81 -1.75 6.65
C VAL A 24 6.36 -2.90 7.56
N LYS A 25 5.09 -2.89 7.96
CA LYS A 25 4.48 -3.93 8.77
C LYS A 25 3.68 -4.83 7.84
N ASP A 26 4.24 -6.00 7.62
CA ASP A 26 3.57 -7.05 6.87
C ASP A 26 2.97 -8.03 7.88
N HIS A 27 1.68 -7.86 8.16
CA HIS A 27 0.94 -8.73 9.09
C HIS A 27 0.91 -10.20 8.63
N VAL A 28 1.18 -10.45 7.35
CA VAL A 28 1.25 -11.79 6.77
C VAL A 28 2.53 -12.52 7.17
N THR A 29 3.63 -11.80 7.38
CA THR A 29 4.95 -12.43 7.63
C THR A 29 5.50 -12.15 9.02
N GLU A 30 4.77 -11.42 9.87
CA GLU A 30 5.18 -10.98 11.22
C GLU A 30 6.59 -10.35 11.24
N ARG A 31 7.03 -9.80 10.11
CA ARG A 31 8.40 -9.27 10.00
C ARG A 31 8.53 -8.00 10.84
N PRO A 32 9.67 -7.82 11.52
CA PRO A 32 9.93 -6.60 12.26
C PRO A 32 9.91 -5.41 11.30
N THR A 33 9.41 -4.28 11.81
CA THR A 33 9.46 -3.00 11.14
C THR A 33 10.86 -2.72 10.59
N ARG A 34 10.94 -2.41 9.31
CA ARG A 34 12.18 -2.04 8.62
C ARG A 34 12.17 -0.57 8.27
N ASP A 35 13.33 0.07 8.44
CA ASP A 35 13.59 1.39 7.89
C ASP A 35 14.19 1.20 6.50
N LEU A 36 13.62 1.85 5.49
CA LEU A 36 14.05 1.78 4.09
C LEU A 36 14.24 3.19 3.53
N ASP A 37 15.07 3.32 2.50
CA ASP A 37 14.97 4.48 1.61
C ASP A 37 13.85 4.30 0.57
N ILE A 38 13.61 5.32 -0.28
CA ILE A 38 12.55 5.27 -1.29
C ILE A 38 12.83 4.19 -2.35
N ASP A 39 14.08 4.04 -2.81
CA ASP A 39 14.42 3.10 -3.88
C ASP A 39 14.30 1.65 -3.38
N GLU A 40 14.73 1.42 -2.14
CA GLU A 40 14.55 0.16 -1.42
C GLU A 40 13.08 -0.16 -1.20
N LEU A 41 12.25 0.82 -0.81
CA LEU A 41 10.81 0.66 -0.67
C LEU A 41 10.17 0.25 -2.01
N LEU A 42 10.52 0.91 -3.11
CA LEU A 42 10.00 0.59 -4.44
C LEU A 42 10.37 -0.84 -4.86
N LYS A 43 11.63 -1.23 -4.63
CA LYS A 43 12.10 -2.60 -4.90
C LYS A 43 11.37 -3.62 -4.03
N PHE A 44 11.24 -3.35 -2.73
CA PHE A 44 10.51 -4.20 -1.79
C PHE A 44 9.05 -4.40 -2.20
N MET A 45 8.34 -3.32 -2.53
CA MET A 45 6.93 -3.40 -2.96
C MET A 45 6.79 -4.23 -4.23
N LYS A 46 7.71 -4.06 -5.19
CA LYS A 46 7.72 -4.87 -6.41
C LYS A 46 7.89 -6.36 -6.12
N GLU A 47 8.93 -6.71 -5.38
CA GLU A 47 9.20 -8.11 -5.01
C GLU A 47 8.04 -8.71 -4.20
N ARG A 48 7.43 -7.93 -3.30
CA ARG A 48 6.26 -8.34 -2.52
C ARG A 48 5.06 -8.65 -3.42
N MET A 49 4.67 -7.76 -4.33
CA MET A 49 3.52 -8.01 -5.21
C MET A 49 3.78 -9.15 -6.20
N ASP A 50 5.03 -9.33 -6.64
CA ASP A 50 5.43 -10.44 -7.49
C ASP A 50 5.36 -11.78 -6.73
N SER A 51 5.62 -11.79 -5.42
CA SER A 51 5.55 -12.99 -4.57
C SER A 51 4.12 -13.48 -4.27
N ILE A 52 3.11 -12.62 -4.41
CA ILE A 52 1.72 -12.94 -4.05
C ILE A 52 1.02 -13.66 -5.21
N GLN A 53 0.51 -14.85 -4.93
CA GLN A 53 -0.42 -15.57 -5.80
C GLN A 53 -1.85 -15.14 -5.49
N GLY A 54 -2.51 -14.46 -6.44
CA GLY A 54 -3.88 -13.95 -6.26
C GLY A 54 -3.94 -12.59 -5.56
N VAL A 55 -4.88 -12.44 -4.63
CA VAL A 55 -5.09 -11.22 -3.82
C VAL A 55 -5.08 -11.60 -2.36
N VAL A 56 -4.36 -10.82 -1.55
CA VAL A 56 -4.28 -10.96 -0.09
C VAL A 56 -5.13 -9.86 0.54
N ALA A 57 -5.90 -10.21 1.57
CA ALA A 57 -6.76 -9.26 2.28
C ALA A 57 -6.01 -8.46 3.35
N ASP A 58 -4.93 -9.01 3.90
CA ASP A 58 -4.12 -8.36 4.93
C ASP A 58 -3.37 -7.16 4.38
N GLU A 59 -3.41 -6.06 5.12
CA GLU A 59 -2.80 -4.80 4.72
C GLU A 59 -1.29 -4.78 4.96
N LEU A 60 -0.60 -4.08 4.07
CA LEU A 60 0.78 -3.63 4.23
C LEU A 60 0.77 -2.17 4.66
N HIS A 61 1.19 -1.90 5.89
CA HIS A 61 1.35 -0.52 6.38
C HIS A 61 2.73 0.03 6.00
N VAL A 62 2.79 1.30 5.59
CA VAL A 62 4.02 2.04 5.28
C VAL A 62 3.92 3.44 5.89
N GLU A 63 4.92 3.85 6.66
CA GLU A 63 5.02 5.20 7.22
C GLU A 63 6.11 5.98 6.51
N ILE A 64 5.78 7.12 5.91
CA ILE A 64 6.74 8.00 5.26
C ILE A 64 6.80 9.31 6.03
N ARG A 65 7.99 9.70 6.46
CA ARG A 65 8.26 11.05 6.94
C ARG A 65 9.05 11.80 5.90
N ALA A 66 8.65 13.02 5.56
CA ALA A 66 9.33 13.81 4.55
C ALA A 66 9.27 15.31 4.89
N PRO A 67 10.25 16.13 4.47
CA PRO A 67 10.09 17.58 4.51
C PRO A 67 8.97 18.00 3.56
N ASN A 68 8.24 19.06 3.92
CA ASN A 68 7.21 19.68 3.07
C ASN A 68 6.02 18.79 2.68
N CYS A 69 5.78 17.67 3.36
CA CYS A 69 4.51 16.96 3.23
C CYS A 69 3.51 17.44 4.29
N VAL A 70 2.25 17.06 4.11
CA VAL A 70 1.18 17.24 5.10
C VAL A 70 0.88 15.90 5.75
N HIS A 71 0.23 15.93 6.91
CA HIS A 71 -0.37 14.71 7.46
C HIS A 71 -1.43 14.19 6.49
N MET A 72 -1.21 13.00 5.94
CA MET A 72 -2.16 12.36 5.03
C MET A 72 -2.02 10.84 5.08
N ALA A 73 -3.07 10.13 4.72
CA ALA A 73 -3.04 8.70 4.49
C ALA A 73 -3.57 8.42 3.09
N VAL A 74 -2.90 7.53 2.37
CA VAL A 74 -3.31 7.05 1.05
C VAL A 74 -3.43 5.54 1.13
N VAL A 75 -4.56 5.01 0.68
CA VAL A 75 -4.77 3.56 0.63
C VAL A 75 -4.85 3.14 -0.83
N ASP A 76 -3.96 2.23 -1.23
CA ASP A 76 -4.02 1.54 -2.51
C ASP A 76 -4.63 0.16 -2.33
N LEU A 77 -5.67 -0.15 -3.10
CA LEU A 77 -6.44 -1.38 -2.96
C LEU A 77 -6.32 -2.24 -4.21
N PRO A 78 -6.35 -3.58 -4.07
CA PRO A 78 -6.40 -4.48 -5.21
C PRO A 78 -7.58 -4.14 -6.13
N GLY A 79 -7.30 -4.08 -7.43
CA GLY A 79 -8.32 -3.78 -8.44
C GLY A 79 -9.42 -4.85 -8.46
N VAL A 80 -10.68 -4.42 -8.59
CA VAL A 80 -11.81 -5.34 -8.66
C VAL A 80 -11.74 -6.13 -9.97
N GLN A 81 -11.58 -7.46 -9.87
CA GLN A 81 -11.73 -8.34 -11.02
C GLN A 81 -13.19 -8.69 -11.23
N LEU A 82 -13.74 -8.18 -12.33
CA LEU A 82 -15.13 -8.38 -12.70
C LEU A 82 -15.22 -9.57 -13.66
N SER A 83 -15.15 -10.78 -13.11
CA SER A 83 -15.32 -12.03 -13.87
C SER A 83 -16.78 -12.36 -14.18
N ASN A 84 -17.73 -11.69 -13.50
CA ASN A 84 -19.18 -11.87 -13.67
C ASN A 84 -19.84 -10.50 -13.98
N GLU A 85 -20.61 -10.44 -15.08
CA GLU A 85 -21.38 -9.27 -15.52
C GLU A 85 -22.28 -8.69 -14.41
N ARG A 86 -22.84 -9.54 -13.55
CA ARG A 86 -23.71 -9.10 -12.44
C ARG A 86 -22.92 -8.40 -11.32
N THR A 87 -21.73 -8.89 -11.00
CA THR A 87 -20.83 -8.24 -10.04
C THR A 87 -20.36 -6.89 -10.58
N LYS A 88 -20.13 -6.79 -11.90
CA LYS A 88 -19.75 -5.55 -12.58
C LYS A 88 -20.82 -4.46 -12.47
N GLU A 89 -22.10 -4.81 -12.56
CA GLU A 89 -23.18 -3.87 -12.33
C GLU A 89 -23.28 -3.42 -10.87
N ILE A 90 -23.17 -4.33 -9.91
CA ILE A 90 -23.26 -4.00 -8.48
C ILE A 90 -22.12 -3.08 -8.05
N THR A 91 -20.87 -3.41 -8.40
CA THR A 91 -19.71 -2.58 -8.07
C THR A 91 -19.81 -1.20 -8.72
N LYS A 92 -20.28 -1.10 -9.98
CA LYS A 92 -20.47 0.20 -10.63
C LYS A 92 -21.49 1.09 -9.92
N ARG A 93 -22.52 0.52 -9.29
CA ARG A 93 -23.50 1.30 -8.51
C ARG A 93 -22.90 1.80 -7.20
N ILE A 94 -22.14 0.95 -6.49
CA ILE A 94 -21.53 1.32 -5.20
C ILE A 94 -20.44 2.41 -5.36
N VAL A 95 -19.66 2.37 -6.44
CA VAL A 95 -18.52 3.29 -6.64
C VAL A 95 -18.94 4.62 -7.31
N ARG A 96 -20.15 4.71 -7.87
CA ARG A 96 -20.65 5.92 -8.56
C ARG A 96 -21.70 6.71 -7.81
N ASP A 97 -22.12 6.25 -6.63
CA ASP A 97 -22.84 7.06 -5.63
C ASP A 97 -21.83 7.67 -4.64
#